data_AF-A0AAU1T3A8-F1
#
_entry.id   AF-A0AAU1T3A8-F1
#
_cell.length_a   1.000
_cell.length_b   1.000
_cell.length_c   1.000
_cell.angle_alpha   90.00
_cell.angle_beta   90.00
_cell.angle_gamma   90.00
#
_symmetry.space_group_name_H-M   'P 1'
#
loop_
_entity.id
_entity.type
_entity.pdbx_description
1 polymer ?
#
loop_
_entity_poly.entity_id
_entity_poly.type
_entity_poly.pdbx_seq_one_letter_code
_entity_poly.pdbx_strand_id
1 'polypeptide(L)'
;MSRIAGRFTRVESRRRARKLVLGLLSDLPRKNCWTIAEWAGDRTPDGMQHLLGRAKWDADQVRDEVGDYVVEHLHDDEAVLVVDETGDVKKGTDTVGVQRQYTGTAGRIENAQVAVYLVYAGRRGHAAVDRELYVPRSWTSDPDRCRAAGLGDNTEFATKPELAARMVTRFLDAGHRAAWVAGDEVYGGNPRLRTALEERGTGYVLAVACSHEVTIGAGGFRADMSARKVPKRAWQKLSAGAGAKGHRFYDWAVIDLTDRRPGSRQLLIRRNRSTSERAYYRCYSPAAVPLTTLVRVAGSRWRVEEFFQSGKGLAALDEHQVRRYPSWSRWVTLAMLAHAFLAVLRANEHEGHPSPGLDPEFWTRVMRLVPA
;
A
#
# COMPACT_ATOMS: atom_id res chain seq x y z
N MET A 1 -16.33 -13.78 -4.93
CA MET A 1 -17.50 -13.42 -4.07
C MET A 1 -17.87 -14.48 -3.03
N SER A 2 -17.65 -15.79 -3.24
CA SER A 2 -17.93 -16.83 -2.23
C SER A 2 -17.13 -16.62 -0.94
N ARG A 3 -15.84 -16.30 -1.06
CA ARG A 3 -14.92 -16.03 0.05
C ARG A 3 -15.46 -15.00 1.06
N ILE A 4 -15.96 -13.85 0.58
CA ILE A 4 -16.49 -12.80 1.44
C ILE A 4 -17.99 -12.96 1.77
N ALA A 5 -18.64 -14.03 1.33
CA ALA A 5 -20.08 -14.20 1.46
C ALA A 5 -20.57 -14.19 2.91
N GLY A 6 -19.81 -14.82 3.82
CA GLY A 6 -20.13 -14.92 5.24
C GLY A 6 -19.99 -13.58 6.00
N ARG A 7 -19.43 -12.55 5.37
CA ARG A 7 -19.20 -11.23 5.99
C ARG A 7 -20.41 -10.30 5.90
N PHE A 8 -21.47 -10.72 5.21
CA PHE A 8 -22.71 -9.95 5.05
C PHE A 8 -23.86 -10.58 5.85
N THR A 9 -24.50 -9.78 6.71
CA THR A 9 -25.66 -10.22 7.50
C THR A 9 -26.86 -10.60 6.62
N ARG A 10 -27.00 -9.97 5.44
CA ARG A 10 -28.15 -10.09 4.55
C ARG A 10 -27.73 -10.43 3.12
N VAL A 11 -28.48 -11.29 2.46
CA VAL A 11 -28.22 -11.70 1.08
C VAL A 11 -28.33 -10.54 0.10
N GLU A 12 -29.21 -9.57 0.37
CA GLU A 12 -29.37 -8.36 -0.45
C GLU A 12 -28.10 -7.50 -0.42
N SER A 13 -27.48 -7.35 0.75
CA SER A 13 -26.21 -6.63 0.90
C SER A 13 -25.09 -7.35 0.15
N ARG A 14 -25.02 -8.68 0.23
CA ARG A 14 -24.06 -9.48 -0.53
C ARG A 14 -24.25 -9.33 -2.04
N ARG A 15 -25.50 -9.44 -2.54
CA ARG A 15 -25.82 -9.25 -3.96
C ARG A 15 -25.47 -7.84 -4.43
N ARG A 16 -25.72 -6.82 -3.60
CA ARG A 16 -25.34 -5.44 -3.90
C ARG A 16 -23.82 -5.24 -3.91
N ALA A 17 -23.10 -5.84 -2.96
CA ALA A 17 -21.63 -5.80 -2.92
C ALA A 17 -21.03 -6.43 -4.17
N ARG A 18 -21.60 -7.54 -4.64
CA ARG A 18 -21.24 -8.10 -5.94
C ARG A 18 -21.46 -7.08 -7.06
N LYS A 19 -22.67 -6.52 -7.21
CA LYS A 19 -22.96 -5.52 -8.25
C LYS A 19 -21.97 -4.34 -8.19
N LEU A 20 -21.63 -3.86 -6.99
CA LEU A 20 -20.63 -2.80 -6.81
C LEU A 20 -19.27 -3.23 -7.34
N VAL A 21 -18.75 -4.39 -6.91
CA VAL A 21 -17.45 -4.90 -7.36
C VAL A 21 -17.41 -5.08 -8.88
N LEU A 22 -18.50 -5.53 -9.50
CA LEU A 22 -18.57 -5.67 -10.95
C LEU A 22 -18.59 -4.32 -11.67
N GLY A 23 -19.28 -3.33 -11.13
CA GLY A 23 -19.19 -1.95 -11.64
C GLY A 23 -17.81 -1.33 -11.43
N LEU A 24 -17.08 -1.72 -10.37
CA LEU A 24 -15.68 -1.31 -10.20
C LEU A 24 -14.76 -1.97 -11.22
N LEU A 25 -15.07 -3.20 -11.66
CA LEU A 25 -14.31 -3.96 -12.66
C LEU A 25 -14.70 -3.64 -14.10
N SER A 26 -15.75 -2.85 -14.34
CA SER A 26 -16.21 -2.54 -15.69
C SER A 26 -15.42 -1.42 -16.36
N ASP A 27 -15.70 -1.21 -17.64
CA ASP A 27 -15.17 -0.16 -18.51
C ASP A 27 -15.92 1.17 -18.36
N LEU A 28 -16.73 1.33 -17.30
CA LEU A 28 -17.44 2.56 -17.00
C LEU A 28 -16.47 3.74 -16.96
N PRO A 29 -16.77 4.85 -17.66
CA PRO A 29 -15.86 6.01 -17.74
C PRO A 29 -15.70 6.73 -16.40
N ARG A 30 -16.64 6.52 -15.48
CA ARG A 30 -16.59 7.00 -14.11
C ARG A 30 -17.31 6.02 -13.18
N LYS A 31 -16.68 5.68 -12.07
CA LYS A 31 -17.15 4.67 -11.13
C LYS A 31 -17.55 5.35 -9.82
N ASN A 32 -18.84 5.62 -9.70
CA ASN A 32 -19.48 6.14 -8.49
C ASN A 32 -20.79 5.38 -8.24
N CYS A 33 -21.45 5.62 -7.10
CA CYS A 33 -22.68 4.92 -6.75
C CYS A 33 -23.81 5.06 -7.79
N TRP A 34 -23.89 6.21 -8.48
CA TRP A 34 -24.90 6.47 -9.50
C TRP A 34 -24.63 5.65 -10.75
N THR A 35 -23.46 5.85 -11.35
CA THR A 35 -23.08 5.19 -12.61
C THR A 35 -23.04 3.67 -12.48
N ILE A 36 -22.59 3.15 -11.32
CA ILE A 36 -22.62 1.71 -11.05
C ILE A 36 -24.04 1.18 -10.82
N ALA A 37 -24.93 1.97 -10.19
CA ALA A 37 -26.33 1.57 -10.01
C ALA A 37 -27.06 1.46 -11.35
N GLU A 38 -26.91 2.47 -12.23
CA GLU A 38 -27.47 2.45 -13.58
C GLU A 38 -26.96 1.26 -14.39
N TRP A 39 -25.64 1.05 -14.40
CA TRP A 39 -25.01 -0.09 -15.05
C TRP A 39 -25.54 -1.44 -14.52
N ALA A 40 -25.82 -1.52 -13.21
CA ALA A 40 -26.37 -2.71 -12.58
C ALA A 40 -27.90 -2.85 -12.70
N GLY A 41 -28.55 -2.00 -13.50
CA GLY A 41 -29.99 -2.01 -13.77
C GLY A 41 -30.87 -1.47 -12.62
N ASP A 42 -30.29 -0.76 -11.66
CA ASP A 42 -31.04 -0.14 -10.57
C ASP A 42 -31.54 1.26 -10.97
N ARG A 43 -32.76 1.63 -10.56
CA ARG A 43 -33.38 2.93 -10.90
C ARG A 43 -32.75 4.14 -10.19
N THR A 44 -32.10 3.91 -9.05
CA THR A 44 -31.55 4.95 -8.17
C THR A 44 -30.24 4.47 -7.53
N PRO A 45 -29.34 5.38 -7.10
CA PRO A 45 -28.11 5.02 -6.40
C PRO A 45 -28.33 4.49 -4.97
N ASP A 46 -29.55 4.55 -4.45
CA ASP A 46 -29.85 4.36 -3.03
C ASP A 46 -29.40 3.01 -2.50
N GLY A 47 -29.49 1.96 -3.32
CA GLY A 47 -29.00 0.63 -2.97
C GLY A 47 -27.49 0.58 -2.72
N MET A 48 -26.72 1.24 -3.59
CA MET A 48 -25.25 1.34 -3.48
C MET A 48 -24.86 2.22 -2.29
N GLN A 49 -25.53 3.36 -2.12
CA GLN A 49 -25.31 4.24 -0.97
C GLN A 49 -25.70 3.57 0.35
N HIS A 50 -26.78 2.78 0.37
CA HIS A 50 -27.18 1.99 1.53
C HIS A 50 -26.14 0.92 1.87
N LEU A 51 -25.62 0.19 0.87
CA LEU A 51 -24.55 -0.80 1.07
C LEU A 51 -23.34 -0.20 1.79
N LEU A 52 -22.90 0.99 1.36
CA LEU A 52 -21.72 1.65 1.91
C LEU A 52 -22.01 2.35 3.24
N GLY A 53 -23.17 3.00 3.37
CA GLY A 53 -23.47 3.84 4.54
C GLY A 53 -24.15 3.13 5.70
N ARG A 54 -25.10 2.24 5.42
CA ARG A 54 -26.09 1.77 6.42
C ARG A 54 -26.19 0.26 6.58
N ALA A 55 -25.80 -0.51 5.57
CA ALA A 55 -25.86 -1.97 5.65
C ALA A 55 -24.95 -2.52 6.77
N LYS A 56 -25.36 -3.66 7.36
CA LYS A 56 -24.60 -4.34 8.41
C LYS A 56 -23.64 -5.37 7.82
N TRP A 57 -22.40 -4.93 7.62
CA TRP A 57 -21.25 -5.78 7.29
C TRP A 57 -19.97 -5.07 7.74
N ASP A 58 -18.94 -5.88 7.98
CA ASP A 58 -17.67 -5.47 8.54
C ASP A 58 -16.62 -5.34 7.41
N ALA A 59 -16.16 -4.11 7.17
CA ALA A 59 -15.18 -3.82 6.13
C ALA A 59 -13.77 -4.34 6.48
N ASP A 60 -13.50 -4.53 7.77
CA ASP A 60 -12.22 -4.99 8.27
C ASP A 60 -12.12 -6.51 8.10
N GLN A 61 -13.19 -7.25 8.38
CA GLN A 61 -13.23 -8.68 8.05
C GLN A 61 -13.16 -8.95 6.54
N VAL A 62 -13.75 -8.08 5.70
CA VAL A 62 -13.59 -8.21 4.23
C VAL A 62 -12.17 -7.85 3.80
N ARG A 63 -11.52 -6.88 4.46
CA ARG A 63 -10.08 -6.60 4.24
C ARG A 63 -9.25 -7.82 4.58
N ASP A 64 -9.49 -8.48 5.71
CA ASP A 64 -8.73 -9.67 6.11
C ASP A 64 -8.87 -10.80 5.06
N GLU A 65 -10.08 -11.02 4.53
CA GLU A 65 -10.31 -11.95 3.40
C GLU A 65 -9.59 -11.54 2.10
N VAL A 66 -9.41 -10.24 1.85
CA VAL A 66 -8.60 -9.75 0.72
C VAL A 66 -7.13 -10.06 0.97
N GLY A 67 -6.64 -9.85 2.20
CA GLY A 67 -5.29 -10.23 2.62
C GLY A 67 -5.01 -11.71 2.39
N ASP A 68 -5.89 -12.58 2.91
CA ASP A 68 -5.82 -14.03 2.72
C ASP A 68 -5.79 -14.41 1.24
N TYR A 69 -6.70 -13.83 0.43
CA TYR A 69 -6.78 -14.11 -1.00
C TYR A 69 -5.48 -13.74 -1.72
N VAL A 70 -4.91 -12.58 -1.41
CA VAL A 70 -3.65 -12.11 -2.00
C VAL A 70 -2.49 -13.02 -1.60
N VAL A 71 -2.37 -13.39 -0.33
CA VAL A 71 -1.28 -14.26 0.15
C VAL A 71 -1.40 -15.66 -0.44
N GLU A 72 -2.60 -16.22 -0.52
CA GLU A 72 -2.87 -17.54 -1.11
C GLU A 72 -2.45 -17.58 -2.58
N HIS A 73 -2.82 -16.55 -3.37
CA HIS A 73 -2.68 -16.59 -4.81
C HIS A 73 -1.39 -15.96 -5.34
N LEU A 74 -0.78 -15.04 -4.59
CA LEU A 74 0.49 -14.38 -4.96
C LEU A 74 1.66 -14.84 -4.07
N HIS A 75 1.50 -15.97 -3.36
CA HIS A 75 2.46 -16.53 -2.43
C HIS A 75 3.91 -16.41 -2.91
N ASP A 76 4.76 -15.88 -2.03
CA ASP A 76 6.19 -15.69 -2.28
C ASP A 76 6.92 -15.59 -0.93
N ASP A 77 7.83 -16.53 -0.66
CA ASP A 77 8.64 -16.54 0.57
C ASP A 77 9.51 -15.29 0.71
N GLU A 78 9.83 -14.64 -0.41
CA GLU A 78 10.61 -13.42 -0.45
C GLU A 78 9.75 -12.15 -0.55
N ALA A 79 8.44 -12.25 -0.31
CA ALA A 79 7.53 -11.12 -0.39
C ALA A 79 7.96 -9.92 0.46
N VAL A 80 7.70 -8.74 -0.08
CA VAL A 80 7.94 -7.46 0.58
C VAL A 80 6.60 -6.81 0.87
N LEU A 81 6.37 -6.42 2.12
CA LEU A 81 5.30 -5.50 2.48
C LEU A 81 5.78 -4.08 2.22
N VAL A 82 5.15 -3.39 1.28
CA VAL A 82 5.46 -2.00 0.95
C VAL A 82 4.42 -1.10 1.59
N VAL A 83 4.87 -0.17 2.42
CA VAL A 83 4.02 0.85 3.04
C VAL A 83 4.21 2.16 2.30
N ASP A 84 3.09 2.76 1.91
CA ASP A 84 3.03 4.11 1.34
C ASP A 84 1.64 4.72 1.54
N GLU A 85 1.50 6.00 1.26
CA GLU A 85 0.22 6.68 1.29
C GLU A 85 -0.16 7.28 -0.07
N THR A 86 -1.46 7.47 -0.26
CA THR A 86 -1.96 8.29 -1.36
C THR A 86 -3.03 9.25 -0.85
N GLY A 87 -3.14 10.38 -1.54
CA GLY A 87 -4.06 11.46 -1.18
C GLY A 87 -5.08 11.72 -2.28
N ASP A 88 -6.36 11.72 -1.92
CA ASP A 88 -7.46 12.09 -2.81
C ASP A 88 -7.81 13.55 -2.57
N VAL A 89 -7.73 14.39 -3.61
CA VAL A 89 -8.13 15.79 -3.52
C VAL A 89 -9.64 15.88 -3.32
N LYS A 90 -10.08 16.65 -2.33
CA LYS A 90 -11.50 16.82 -1.99
C LYS A 90 -11.85 18.30 -1.90
N LYS A 91 -13.12 18.62 -2.16
CA LYS A 91 -13.69 19.96 -1.96
C LYS A 91 -14.49 19.99 -0.66
N GLY A 92 -14.46 21.12 0.05
CA GLY A 92 -15.15 21.32 1.33
C GLY A 92 -14.47 20.64 2.53
N THR A 93 -15.13 20.68 3.68
CA THR A 93 -14.57 20.31 4.99
C THR A 93 -15.17 19.05 5.60
N ASP A 94 -16.21 18.48 4.98
CA ASP A 94 -17.05 17.45 5.59
C ASP A 94 -16.59 16.02 5.29
N THR A 95 -15.66 15.84 4.34
CA THR A 95 -15.11 14.50 4.05
C THR A 95 -14.18 14.10 5.18
N VAL A 96 -14.41 12.95 5.79
CA VAL A 96 -13.65 12.46 6.93
C VAL A 96 -12.13 12.51 6.71
N GLY A 97 -11.39 13.05 7.67
CA GLY A 97 -9.93 13.17 7.59
C GLY A 97 -9.40 14.18 6.57
N VAL A 98 -10.27 14.95 5.89
CA VAL A 98 -9.82 15.97 4.93
C VAL A 98 -9.17 17.15 5.66
N GLN A 99 -8.02 17.59 5.16
CA GLN A 99 -7.39 18.84 5.55
C GLN A 99 -6.47 19.34 4.45
N ARG A 100 -6.00 20.59 4.57
CA ARG A 100 -4.88 21.08 3.76
C ARG A 100 -3.60 20.37 4.17
N GLN A 101 -3.10 19.50 3.31
CA GLN A 101 -1.87 18.75 3.52
C GLN A 101 -1.17 18.49 2.19
N TYR A 102 0.14 18.22 2.25
CA TYR A 102 0.86 17.81 1.04
C TYR A 102 0.26 16.50 0.52
N THR A 103 -0.09 16.48 -0.76
CA THR A 103 -0.50 15.27 -1.46
C THR A 103 0.45 15.00 -2.61
N GLY A 104 1.04 13.81 -2.63
CA GLY A 104 1.91 13.38 -3.72
C GLY A 104 1.20 13.42 -5.08
N THR A 105 -0.12 13.23 -5.11
CA THR A 105 -0.91 13.27 -6.35
C THR A 105 -1.02 14.68 -6.95
N ALA A 106 -1.09 15.74 -6.13
CA ALA A 106 -1.15 17.12 -6.64
C ALA A 106 0.21 17.83 -6.65
N GLY A 107 1.25 17.23 -6.07
CA GLY A 107 2.59 17.81 -5.94
C GLY A 107 2.65 19.08 -5.09
N ARG A 108 1.57 19.42 -4.37
CA ARG A 108 1.41 20.66 -3.60
C ARG A 108 0.50 20.44 -2.40
N ILE A 109 0.43 21.45 -1.53
CA ILE A 109 -0.51 21.46 -0.41
C ILE A 109 -1.91 21.71 -0.96
N GLU A 110 -2.78 20.71 -0.80
CA GLU A 110 -4.18 20.77 -1.20
C GLU A 110 -5.08 20.25 -0.10
N ASN A 111 -6.36 20.57 -0.19
CA ASN A 111 -7.36 19.93 0.64
C ASN A 111 -7.54 18.47 0.17
N ALA A 112 -7.02 17.53 0.96
CA ALA A 112 -6.97 16.13 0.59
C ALA A 112 -7.31 15.21 1.76
N GLN A 113 -7.89 14.06 1.43
CA GLN A 113 -8.04 12.92 2.32
C GLN A 113 -6.88 11.95 2.03
N VAL A 114 -6.14 11.54 3.06
CA VAL A 114 -4.95 10.68 2.90
C VAL A 114 -5.20 9.33 3.55
N ALA A 115 -4.80 8.26 2.87
CA ALA A 115 -4.86 6.90 3.40
C ALA A 115 -3.51 6.19 3.20
N VAL A 116 -3.12 5.43 4.22
CA VAL A 116 -1.94 4.56 4.23
C VAL A 116 -2.37 3.18 3.75
N TYR A 117 -1.56 2.57 2.88
CA TYR A 117 -1.80 1.25 2.32
C TYR A 117 -0.62 0.32 2.62
N LEU A 118 -0.93 -0.96 2.87
CA LEU A 118 0.05 -2.03 2.98
C LEU A 118 -0.08 -2.89 1.72
N VAL A 119 0.92 -2.86 0.86
CA VAL A 119 0.94 -3.62 -0.39
C VAL A 119 1.83 -4.83 -0.24
N TYR A 120 1.26 -6.02 -0.43
CA TYR A 120 2.02 -7.25 -0.58
C TYR A 120 2.62 -7.29 -1.97
N ALA A 121 3.94 -7.40 -2.07
CA ALA A 121 4.67 -7.43 -3.32
C ALA A 121 5.51 -8.71 -3.43
N GLY A 122 5.08 -9.61 -4.31
CA GLY A 122 5.80 -10.82 -4.69
C GLY A 122 6.28 -10.78 -6.15
N ARG A 123 6.91 -11.87 -6.58
CA ARG A 123 7.35 -12.08 -7.97
C ARG A 123 6.18 -12.18 -8.94
N ARG A 124 5.10 -12.86 -8.53
CA ARG A 124 3.91 -13.11 -9.35
C ARG A 124 3.03 -11.88 -9.53
N GLY A 125 3.04 -10.96 -8.57
CA GLY A 125 2.20 -9.78 -8.59
C GLY A 125 2.25 -8.97 -7.30
N HIS A 126 1.40 -7.97 -7.21
CA HIS A 126 1.25 -7.14 -6.02
C HIS A 126 -0.19 -6.66 -5.85
N ALA A 127 -0.63 -6.53 -4.60
CA ALA A 127 -1.95 -6.01 -4.27
C ALA A 127 -1.96 -5.47 -2.83
N ALA A 128 -2.84 -4.53 -2.54
CA ALA A 128 -3.04 -4.06 -1.16
C ALA A 128 -3.72 -5.13 -0.31
N VAL A 129 -3.15 -5.39 0.87
CA VAL A 129 -3.67 -6.32 1.87
C VAL A 129 -4.28 -5.59 3.06
N ASP A 130 -3.95 -4.31 3.24
CA ASP A 130 -4.47 -3.49 4.33
C ASP A 130 -4.55 -1.99 3.94
N ARG A 131 -5.40 -1.23 4.63
CA ARG A 131 -5.62 0.20 4.45
C ARG A 131 -6.04 0.87 5.76
N GLU A 132 -5.49 2.05 6.03
CA GLU A 132 -5.88 2.89 7.16
C GLU A 132 -6.09 4.34 6.72
N LEU A 133 -7.13 4.99 7.26
CA LEU A 133 -7.33 6.41 7.03
C LEU A 133 -6.40 7.20 7.93
N TYR A 134 -5.67 8.16 7.37
CA TYR A 134 -4.97 9.14 8.19
C TYR A 134 -5.95 10.20 8.69
N VAL A 135 -6.32 10.12 9.97
CA VAL A 135 -7.19 11.09 10.64
C VAL A 135 -6.33 12.14 11.35
N PRO A 136 -6.29 13.39 10.87
CA PRO A 136 -5.40 14.40 11.44
C PRO A 136 -5.78 14.82 12.86
N ARG A 137 -4.83 15.43 13.59
CA ARG A 137 -5.09 15.98 14.92
C ARG A 137 -6.23 17.02 14.93
N SER A 138 -6.34 17.82 13.86
CA SER A 138 -7.44 18.78 13.67
C SER A 138 -8.83 18.14 13.62
N TRP A 139 -8.94 16.85 13.35
CA TRP A 139 -10.17 16.09 13.43
C TRP A 139 -10.38 15.46 14.81
N THR A 140 -9.37 14.76 15.33
CA THR A 140 -9.46 14.06 16.62
C THR A 140 -9.59 14.99 17.82
N SER A 141 -9.23 16.26 17.67
CA SER A 141 -9.52 17.32 18.64
C SER A 141 -10.95 17.85 18.61
N ASP A 142 -11.81 17.35 17.71
CA ASP A 142 -13.22 17.73 17.58
C ASP A 142 -14.11 16.46 17.61
N PRO A 143 -14.60 16.05 18.81
CA PRO A 143 -15.41 14.85 18.96
C PRO A 143 -16.74 14.89 18.21
N ASP A 144 -17.38 16.05 18.09
CA ASP A 144 -18.65 16.20 17.36
C ASP A 144 -18.45 15.96 15.86
N ARG A 145 -17.39 16.55 15.31
CA ARG A 145 -17.00 16.31 13.92
C ARG A 145 -16.63 14.85 13.67
N CYS A 146 -15.93 14.21 14.60
CA CYS A 146 -15.62 12.78 14.53
C CYS A 146 -16.89 11.93 14.49
N ARG A 147 -17.83 12.15 15.43
CA ARG A 147 -19.12 11.44 15.46
C ARG A 147 -19.94 11.67 14.19
N ALA A 148 -20.02 12.91 13.72
CA ALA A 148 -20.72 13.25 12.47
C ALA A 148 -20.12 12.49 11.27
N ALA A 149 -18.79 12.38 11.20
CA ALA A 149 -18.09 11.59 10.19
C ALA A 149 -18.17 10.07 10.41
N GLY A 150 -18.70 9.59 11.53
CA GLY A 150 -18.81 8.17 11.85
C GLY A 150 -17.47 7.53 12.25
N LEU A 151 -16.54 8.34 12.77
CA LEU A 151 -15.39 7.84 13.52
C LEU A 151 -15.86 7.36 14.90
N GLY A 152 -15.17 6.37 15.48
CA GLY A 152 -15.50 5.87 16.81
C GLY A 152 -15.20 6.91 17.90
N ASP A 153 -15.88 6.81 19.05
CA ASP A 153 -15.73 7.78 20.15
C ASP A 153 -14.31 7.84 20.73
N ASN A 154 -13.54 6.75 20.61
CA ASN A 154 -12.16 6.64 21.08
C ASN A 154 -11.15 6.82 19.92
N THR A 155 -11.52 7.51 18.84
CA THR A 155 -10.60 7.74 17.72
C THR A 155 -9.51 8.73 18.13
N GLU A 156 -8.32 8.21 18.39
CA GLU A 156 -7.14 9.02 18.71
C GLU A 156 -6.29 9.32 17.48
N PHE A 157 -5.52 10.41 17.55
CA PHE A 157 -4.53 10.73 16.53
C PHE A 157 -3.47 9.64 16.43
N ALA A 158 -3.24 9.14 15.21
CA ALA A 158 -2.14 8.24 14.89
C ALA A 158 -1.34 8.80 13.72
N THR A 159 -0.03 8.84 13.86
CA THR A 159 0.89 9.17 12.78
C THR A 159 0.87 8.09 11.69
N LYS A 160 1.26 8.42 10.45
CA LYS A 160 1.34 7.42 9.37
C LYS A 160 2.23 6.21 9.72
N PRO A 161 3.40 6.38 10.38
CA PRO A 161 4.18 5.22 10.83
C PRO A 161 3.51 4.38 11.92
N GLU A 162 2.68 4.97 12.79
CA GLU A 162 1.88 4.20 13.76
C GLU A 162 0.77 3.40 13.05
N LEU A 163 0.12 3.97 12.03
CA LEU A 163 -0.82 3.24 11.19
C LEU A 163 -0.13 2.08 10.46
N ALA A 164 1.04 2.34 9.87
CA ALA A 164 1.86 1.31 9.24
C ALA A 164 2.22 0.16 10.20
N ALA A 165 2.65 0.50 11.42
CA ALA A 165 2.97 -0.49 12.45
C ALA A 165 1.75 -1.36 12.81
N ARG A 166 0.56 -0.74 12.92
CA ARG A 166 -0.70 -1.47 13.15
C ARG A 166 -1.04 -2.42 12.02
N MET A 167 -0.91 -1.97 10.77
CA MET A 167 -1.21 -2.77 9.58
C MET A 167 -0.24 -3.96 9.43
N VAL A 168 1.07 -3.73 9.61
CA VAL A 168 2.07 -4.81 9.60
C VAL A 168 1.83 -5.79 10.75
N THR A 169 1.55 -5.27 11.95
CA THR A 169 1.24 -6.10 13.12
C THR A 169 0.04 -7.00 12.86
N ARG A 170 -1.06 -6.43 12.35
CA ARG A 170 -2.28 -7.17 12.01
C ARG A 170 -2.01 -8.27 10.98
N PHE A 171 -1.24 -7.96 9.93
CA PHE A 171 -0.87 -8.93 8.90
C PHE A 171 -0.07 -10.11 9.48
N LEU A 172 0.90 -9.84 10.36
CA LEU A 172 1.73 -10.87 10.99
C LEU A 172 0.96 -11.67 12.05
N ASP A 173 0.12 -11.01 12.85
CA ASP A 173 -0.68 -11.65 13.91
C ASP A 173 -1.79 -12.55 13.31
N ALA A 174 -2.23 -12.27 12.07
CA ALA A 174 -3.10 -13.16 11.29
C ALA A 174 -2.39 -14.45 10.81
N GLY A 175 -1.09 -14.61 11.08
CA GLY A 175 -0.30 -15.79 10.72
C GLY A 175 0.34 -15.73 9.34
N HIS A 176 0.15 -14.63 8.60
CA HIS A 176 0.87 -14.43 7.34
C HIS A 176 2.35 -14.15 7.58
N ARG A 177 3.16 -14.47 6.57
CA ARG A 177 4.60 -14.24 6.59
C ARG A 177 4.99 -13.28 5.49
N ALA A 178 5.86 -12.34 5.84
CA ALA A 178 6.62 -11.54 4.89
C ALA A 178 8.01 -11.33 5.44
N ALA A 179 9.04 -11.61 4.64
CA ALA A 179 10.42 -11.52 5.09
C ALA A 179 10.89 -10.06 5.24
N TRP A 180 10.24 -9.13 4.54
CA TRP A 180 10.71 -7.75 4.38
C TRP A 180 9.59 -6.72 4.44
N VAL A 181 9.92 -5.56 5.00
CA VAL A 181 9.13 -4.32 4.89
C VAL A 181 9.93 -3.24 4.16
N ALA A 182 9.29 -2.52 3.25
CA ALA A 182 9.86 -1.36 2.58
C ALA A 182 8.94 -0.14 2.72
N GLY A 183 9.53 1.06 2.71
CA GLY A 183 8.80 2.31 2.89
C GLY A 183 9.70 3.52 2.63
N ASP A 184 9.07 4.67 2.45
CA ASP A 184 9.76 5.93 2.21
C ASP A 184 10.36 6.56 3.51
N GLU A 185 10.79 7.81 3.39
CA GLU A 185 11.43 8.57 4.47
C GLU A 185 10.51 8.81 5.68
N VAL A 186 9.20 8.94 5.48
CA VAL A 186 8.23 9.13 6.57
C VAL A 186 8.26 7.91 7.50
N TYR A 187 8.32 6.72 6.93
CA TYR A 187 8.38 5.46 7.67
C TYR A 187 9.77 5.19 8.20
N GLY A 188 10.80 5.36 7.37
CA GLY A 188 12.17 5.05 7.75
C GLY A 188 12.79 6.01 8.75
N GLY A 189 12.26 7.24 8.88
CA GLY A 189 12.62 8.17 9.95
C GLY A 189 12.10 7.75 11.32
N ASN A 190 11.06 6.91 11.41
CA ASN A 190 10.40 6.57 12.66
C ASN A 190 11.10 5.42 13.44
N PRO A 191 11.69 5.69 14.63
CA PRO A 191 12.38 4.66 15.41
C PRO A 191 11.45 3.61 16.02
N ARG A 192 10.20 3.96 16.34
CA ARG A 192 9.23 3.02 16.93
C ARG A 192 8.82 1.96 15.92
N LEU A 193 8.52 2.37 14.68
CA LEU A 193 8.24 1.43 13.58
C LEU A 193 9.42 0.49 13.36
N ARG A 194 10.65 1.01 13.26
CA ARG A 194 11.85 0.16 13.10
C ARG A 194 12.00 -0.84 14.24
N THR A 195 11.83 -0.38 15.48
CA THR A 195 11.94 -1.25 16.67
C THR A 195 10.89 -2.35 16.65
N ALA A 196 9.63 -2.04 16.34
CA ALA A 196 8.55 -3.03 16.25
C ALA A 196 8.82 -4.10 15.17
N LEU A 197 9.44 -3.72 14.04
CA LEU A 197 9.85 -4.66 13.01
C LEU A 197 11.02 -5.55 13.48
N GLU A 198 12.01 -4.98 14.17
CA GLU A 198 13.16 -5.74 14.71
C GLU A 198 12.72 -6.76 15.76
N GLU A 199 11.83 -6.37 16.68
CA GLU A 199 11.27 -7.23 17.73
C GLU A 199 10.50 -8.43 17.16
N ARG A 200 9.90 -8.27 15.99
CA ARG A 200 9.19 -9.34 15.27
C ARG A 200 10.11 -10.13 14.32
N GLY A 201 11.40 -9.81 14.27
CA GLY A 201 12.35 -10.46 13.35
C GLY A 201 12.06 -10.20 11.88
N THR A 202 11.33 -9.12 11.55
CA THR A 202 11.00 -8.77 10.17
C THR A 202 12.10 -7.87 9.60
N GLY A 203 12.70 -8.27 8.48
CA GLY A 203 13.69 -7.45 7.79
C GLY A 203 13.06 -6.16 7.27
N TYR A 204 13.85 -5.09 7.14
CA TYR A 204 13.36 -3.87 6.51
C TYR A 204 14.42 -3.16 5.68
N VAL A 205 13.96 -2.44 4.66
CA VAL A 205 14.72 -1.43 3.91
C VAL A 205 13.85 -0.18 3.81
N LEU A 206 14.09 0.78 4.70
CA LEU A 206 13.29 2.00 4.79
C LEU A 206 14.14 3.20 4.40
N ALA A 207 13.63 4.07 3.52
CA ALA A 207 14.36 5.27 3.12
C ALA A 207 14.54 6.22 4.32
N VAL A 208 15.63 6.96 4.33
CA VAL A 208 15.92 7.95 5.38
C VAL A 208 16.50 9.22 4.77
N ALA A 209 16.33 10.33 5.48
CA ALA A 209 16.91 11.61 5.11
C ALA A 209 18.42 11.52 4.92
N CYS A 210 18.99 12.37 4.07
CA CYS A 210 20.44 12.51 3.95
C CYS A 210 21.11 12.95 5.25
N SER A 211 20.36 13.65 6.11
CA SER A 211 20.75 14.09 7.45
C SER A 211 20.51 13.05 8.55
N HIS A 212 20.01 11.85 8.21
CA HIS A 212 19.74 10.81 9.21
C HIS A 212 21.04 10.37 9.88
N GLU A 213 21.07 10.41 11.21
CA GLU A 213 22.23 10.04 12.01
C GLU A 213 22.36 8.51 12.11
N VAL A 214 23.56 8.01 11.85
CA VAL A 214 23.94 6.61 11.96
C VAL A 214 25.25 6.45 12.71
N THR A 215 25.38 5.35 13.45
CA THR A 215 26.64 4.99 14.09
C THR A 215 27.31 3.91 13.27
N ILE A 216 28.55 4.18 12.86
CA ILE A 216 29.45 3.23 12.19
C ILE A 216 30.67 3.04 13.08
N GLY A 217 31.58 2.13 12.72
CA GLY A 217 32.75 1.82 13.57
C GLY A 217 33.64 3.03 13.91
N ALA A 218 33.57 4.10 13.12
CA ALA A 218 34.31 5.35 13.32
C ALA A 218 33.57 6.41 14.18
N GLY A 219 32.35 6.14 14.65
CA GLY A 219 31.52 7.08 15.41
C GLY A 219 30.16 7.39 14.76
N GLY A 220 29.47 8.39 15.31
CA GLY A 220 28.19 8.89 14.78
C GLY A 220 28.38 9.88 13.64
N PHE A 221 27.65 9.68 12.54
CA PHE A 221 27.67 10.57 11.38
C PHE A 221 26.30 10.58 10.69
N ARG A 222 26.00 11.68 9.99
CA ARG A 222 24.94 11.72 8.98
C ARG A 222 25.17 10.70 7.87
N ALA A 223 24.08 10.21 7.28
CA ALA A 223 24.10 9.26 6.16
C ALA A 223 24.90 9.78 4.96
N ASP A 224 24.76 11.05 4.60
CA ASP A 224 25.50 11.66 3.50
C ASP A 224 27.01 11.77 3.75
N MET A 225 27.41 12.11 4.98
CA MET A 225 28.80 12.16 5.39
C MET A 225 29.42 10.77 5.43
N SER A 226 28.68 9.76 5.89
CA SER A 226 29.09 8.35 5.83
C SER A 226 29.31 7.90 4.39
N ALA A 227 28.40 8.26 3.47
CA ALA A 227 28.52 7.90 2.06
C ALA A 227 29.72 8.53 1.33
N ARG A 228 30.25 9.67 1.81
CA ARG A 228 31.49 10.26 1.28
C ARG A 228 32.73 9.43 1.61
N LYS A 229 32.67 8.59 2.66
CA LYS A 229 33.77 7.72 3.08
C LYS A 229 33.81 6.39 2.34
N VAL A 230 32.79 6.08 1.52
CA VAL A 230 32.72 4.82 0.77
C VAL A 230 33.73 4.84 -0.39
N PRO A 231 34.71 3.91 -0.42
CA PRO A 231 35.70 3.86 -1.49
C PRO A 231 35.06 3.48 -2.82
N LYS A 232 35.62 3.97 -3.94
CA LYS A 232 35.06 3.72 -5.29
C LYS A 232 34.83 2.23 -5.58
N ARG A 233 35.75 1.35 -5.12
CA ARG A 233 35.67 -0.11 -5.31
C ARG A 233 34.52 -0.80 -4.57
N ALA A 234 33.91 -0.15 -3.57
CA ALA A 234 32.79 -0.72 -2.82
C ALA A 234 31.42 -0.51 -3.51
N TRP A 235 31.37 0.32 -4.56
CA TRP A 235 30.16 0.55 -5.32
C TRP A 235 29.93 -0.55 -6.36
N GLN A 236 28.74 -1.13 -6.36
CA GLN A 236 28.35 -2.20 -7.27
C GLN A 236 27.18 -1.75 -8.15
N LYS A 237 27.25 -2.02 -9.46
CA LYS A 237 26.16 -1.75 -10.39
C LYS A 237 25.12 -2.85 -10.27
N LEU A 238 23.95 -2.54 -9.73
CA LEU A 238 22.85 -3.50 -9.55
C LEU A 238 21.51 -2.90 -10.02
N SER A 239 20.61 -3.76 -10.48
CA SER A 239 19.27 -3.36 -10.90
C SER A 239 18.32 -3.33 -9.70
N ALA A 240 17.56 -2.23 -9.55
CA ALA A 240 16.46 -2.10 -8.60
C ALA A 240 15.14 -2.70 -9.14
N GLY A 241 15.24 -3.76 -9.96
CA GLY A 241 14.12 -4.35 -10.69
C GLY A 241 13.83 -3.72 -12.05
N ALA A 242 12.83 -4.28 -12.73
CA ALA A 242 12.35 -3.81 -14.02
C ALA A 242 11.64 -2.44 -13.88
N GLY A 243 11.68 -1.65 -14.95
CA GLY A 243 10.87 -0.45 -15.14
C GLY A 243 10.38 -0.38 -16.58
N ALA A 244 9.61 0.67 -16.91
CA ALA A 244 8.99 0.81 -18.24
C ALA A 244 10.00 0.81 -19.42
N LYS A 245 11.27 1.17 -19.17
CA LYS A 245 12.35 1.18 -20.17
C LYS A 245 13.39 0.07 -19.95
N GLY A 246 13.01 -1.02 -19.27
CA GLY A 246 13.90 -2.10 -18.87
C GLY A 246 14.47 -1.93 -17.46
N HIS A 247 15.55 -2.64 -17.17
CA HIS A 247 16.15 -2.69 -15.82
C HIS A 247 16.63 -1.31 -15.33
N ARG A 248 16.26 -0.98 -14.09
CA ARG A 248 16.67 0.28 -13.45
C ARG A 248 18.01 0.11 -12.74
N PHE A 249 19.10 0.38 -13.44
CA PHE A 249 20.46 0.25 -12.89
C PHE A 249 20.90 1.48 -12.09
N TYR A 250 21.39 1.24 -10.89
CA TYR A 250 22.04 2.23 -10.03
C TYR A 250 23.37 1.69 -9.52
N ASP A 251 24.22 2.57 -9.02
CA ASP A 251 25.36 2.16 -8.22
C ASP A 251 24.91 2.04 -6.75
N TRP A 252 25.27 0.95 -6.10
CA TRP A 252 24.88 0.65 -4.72
C TRP A 252 26.10 0.42 -3.85
N ALA A 253 26.02 0.87 -2.61
CA ALA A 253 26.99 0.56 -1.57
C ALA A 253 26.28 0.30 -0.26
N VAL A 254 26.95 -0.43 0.64
CA VAL A 254 26.45 -0.72 1.98
C VAL A 254 27.52 -0.39 3.01
N ILE A 255 27.10 0.14 4.15
CA ILE A 255 27.95 0.36 5.33
C ILE A 255 27.29 -0.34 6.51
N ASP A 256 28.04 -1.20 7.20
CA ASP A 256 27.56 -1.84 8.43
C ASP A 256 27.45 -0.80 9.55
N LEU A 257 26.31 -0.83 10.25
CA LEU A 257 26.04 0.04 11.38
C LEU A 257 26.46 -0.67 12.66
N THR A 258 27.10 0.09 13.56
CA THR A 258 27.51 -0.43 14.86
C THR A 258 26.31 -0.44 15.80
N ASP A 259 25.89 -1.63 16.19
CA ASP A 259 24.85 -1.87 17.20
C ASP A 259 25.19 -3.17 17.95
N ARG A 260 24.93 -3.22 19.25
CA ARG A 260 25.22 -4.40 20.10
C ARG A 260 24.08 -5.40 20.08
N ARG A 261 22.90 -5.01 19.58
CA ARG A 261 21.72 -5.87 19.52
C ARG A 261 21.86 -6.89 18.39
N PRO A 262 21.25 -8.09 18.52
CA PRO A 262 21.23 -9.08 17.45
C PRO A 262 20.69 -8.52 16.11
N GLY A 263 21.07 -9.21 15.03
CA GLY A 263 20.71 -8.88 13.66
C GLY A 263 21.71 -7.93 12.97
N SER A 264 21.68 -7.95 11.63
CA SER A 264 22.50 -7.08 10.78
C SER A 264 21.79 -5.76 10.56
N ARG A 265 22.46 -4.64 10.87
CA ARG A 265 21.97 -3.27 10.62
C ARG A 265 22.92 -2.57 9.66
N GLN A 266 22.36 -1.97 8.61
CA GLN A 266 23.15 -1.46 7.50
C GLN A 266 22.59 -0.13 6.99
N LEU A 267 23.46 0.76 6.52
CA LEU A 267 23.10 1.89 5.68
C LEU A 267 23.32 1.49 4.23
N LEU A 268 22.22 1.32 3.49
CA LEU A 268 22.25 1.11 2.05
C LEU A 268 22.21 2.46 1.34
N ILE A 269 23.07 2.62 0.34
CA ILE A 269 23.21 3.86 -0.41
C ILE A 269 23.00 3.55 -1.88
N ARG A 270 22.03 4.24 -2.50
CA ARG A 270 21.81 4.23 -3.94
C ARG A 270 22.38 5.51 -4.53
N ARG A 271 23.14 5.41 -5.61
CA ARG A 271 23.60 6.55 -6.42
C ARG A 271 23.09 6.44 -7.85
N ASN A 272 22.42 7.50 -8.31
CA ASN A 272 22.06 7.67 -9.70
C ASN A 272 23.32 7.80 -10.56
N ARG A 273 23.42 7.02 -11.63
CA ARG A 273 24.61 6.95 -12.48
C ARG A 273 24.77 8.16 -13.40
N SER A 274 23.68 8.83 -13.76
CA SER A 274 23.73 10.04 -14.59
C SER A 274 23.79 11.32 -13.75
N THR A 275 22.97 11.42 -12.70
CA THR A 275 22.87 12.66 -11.90
C THR A 275 23.79 12.67 -10.67
N SER A 276 24.38 11.53 -10.30
CA SER A 276 25.12 11.34 -9.04
C SER A 276 24.30 11.58 -7.76
N GLU A 277 22.99 11.81 -7.88
CA GLU A 277 22.07 11.96 -6.75
C GLU A 277 22.03 10.69 -5.91
N ARG A 278 21.94 10.86 -4.58
CA ARG A 278 21.99 9.75 -3.62
C ARG A 278 20.68 9.62 -2.86
N ALA A 279 20.25 8.39 -2.66
CA ALA A 279 19.21 8.02 -1.71
C ALA A 279 19.79 7.07 -0.66
N TYR A 280 19.27 7.17 0.55
CA TYR A 280 19.79 6.46 1.72
C TYR A 280 18.68 5.62 2.33
N TYR A 281 19.01 4.42 2.79
CA TYR A 281 18.07 3.51 3.41
C TYR A 281 18.68 2.90 4.66
N ARG A 282 17.92 2.91 5.76
CA ARG A 282 18.26 2.12 6.94
C ARG A 282 17.72 0.71 6.75
N CYS A 283 18.59 -0.26 6.95
CA CYS A 283 18.31 -1.67 6.71
C CYS A 283 18.47 -2.47 8.00
N TYR A 284 17.63 -3.49 8.15
CA TYR A 284 17.77 -4.52 9.18
C TYR A 284 17.42 -5.89 8.61
N SER A 285 18.10 -6.91 9.09
CA SER A 285 17.74 -8.32 8.87
C SER A 285 18.16 -9.17 10.06
N PRO A 286 17.40 -10.22 10.43
CA PRO A 286 17.79 -11.11 11.54
C PRO A 286 19.15 -11.78 11.34
N ALA A 287 19.50 -12.08 10.09
CA ALA A 287 20.79 -12.63 9.68
C ALA A 287 21.37 -11.79 8.54
N ALA A 288 22.70 -11.80 8.39
CA ALA A 288 23.36 -11.08 7.29
C ALA A 288 22.84 -11.59 5.92
N VAL A 289 22.50 -10.65 5.04
CA VAL A 289 22.04 -10.95 3.69
C VAL A 289 22.93 -10.30 2.62
N PRO A 290 22.96 -10.85 1.40
CA PRO A 290 23.66 -10.23 0.30
C PRO A 290 23.11 -8.83 -0.05
N LEU A 291 23.98 -7.97 -0.59
CA LEU A 291 23.59 -6.65 -1.10
C LEU A 291 22.46 -6.75 -2.13
N THR A 292 22.46 -7.77 -2.97
CA THR A 292 21.41 -8.02 -3.98
C THR A 292 20.03 -8.16 -3.35
N THR A 293 19.92 -8.76 -2.17
CA THR A 293 18.66 -8.87 -1.42
C THR A 293 18.16 -7.49 -0.97
N LEU A 294 19.03 -6.67 -0.39
CA LEU A 294 18.65 -5.31 0.02
C LEU A 294 18.23 -4.44 -1.18
N VAL A 295 18.95 -4.55 -2.29
CA VAL A 295 18.63 -3.83 -3.53
C VAL A 295 17.29 -4.27 -4.11
N ARG A 296 16.98 -5.58 -4.07
CA ARG A 296 15.68 -6.12 -4.48
C ARG A 296 14.56 -5.52 -3.64
N VAL A 297 14.70 -5.53 -2.31
CA VAL A 297 13.70 -4.99 -1.39
C VAL A 297 13.51 -3.48 -1.58
N ALA A 298 14.60 -2.72 -1.72
CA ALA A 298 14.53 -1.29 -2.05
C ALA A 298 13.80 -1.05 -3.39
N GLY A 299 14.05 -1.91 -4.38
CA GLY A 299 13.41 -1.87 -5.70
C GLY A 299 11.91 -2.18 -5.67
N SER A 300 11.47 -3.01 -4.73
CA SER A 300 10.06 -3.37 -4.54
C SER A 300 9.18 -2.19 -4.14
N ARG A 301 9.74 -1.09 -3.61
CA ARG A 301 8.98 0.13 -3.28
C ARG A 301 8.14 0.61 -4.46
N TRP A 302 8.64 0.49 -5.69
CA TRP A 302 7.92 0.89 -6.90
C TRP A 302 6.57 0.18 -7.10
N ARG A 303 6.39 -1.03 -6.53
CA ARG A 303 5.14 -1.78 -6.63
C ARG A 303 3.95 -1.05 -6.01
N VAL A 304 4.18 -0.18 -5.02
CA VAL A 304 3.11 0.62 -4.43
C VAL A 304 2.63 1.73 -5.38
N GLU A 305 3.54 2.28 -6.19
CA GLU A 305 3.18 3.27 -7.22
C GLU A 305 2.41 2.60 -8.35
N GLU A 306 2.83 1.39 -8.76
CA GLU A 306 2.07 0.55 -9.70
C GLU A 306 0.67 0.22 -9.15
N PHE A 307 0.58 -0.13 -7.85
CA PHE A 307 -0.69 -0.33 -7.17
C PHE A 307 -1.55 0.93 -7.18
N PHE A 308 -1.02 2.11 -6.84
CA PHE A 308 -1.83 3.33 -6.86
C PHE A 308 -2.32 3.67 -8.26
N GLN A 309 -1.46 3.56 -9.28
CA GLN A 309 -1.86 3.83 -10.66
C GLN A 309 -2.94 2.85 -11.14
N SER A 310 -2.74 1.55 -10.92
CA SER A 310 -3.68 0.52 -11.38
C SER A 310 -4.94 0.43 -10.50
N GLY A 311 -4.83 0.63 -9.19
CA GLY A 311 -5.95 0.68 -8.26
C GLY A 311 -6.90 1.84 -8.57
N LYS A 312 -6.36 3.03 -8.86
CA LYS A 312 -7.15 4.18 -9.30
C LYS A 312 -7.73 3.94 -10.70
N GLY A 313 -6.89 3.59 -11.67
CA GLY A 313 -7.32 3.45 -13.07
C GLY A 313 -8.25 2.25 -13.36
N LEU A 314 -8.06 1.11 -12.69
CA LEU A 314 -8.80 -0.12 -12.99
C LEU A 314 -9.91 -0.41 -11.98
N ALA A 315 -9.71 -0.05 -10.71
CA ALA A 315 -10.62 -0.39 -9.62
C ALA A 315 -11.24 0.83 -8.91
N ALA A 316 -11.02 2.04 -9.43
CA ALA A 316 -11.62 3.29 -8.94
C ALA A 316 -11.40 3.53 -7.44
N LEU A 317 -10.18 3.26 -6.97
CA LEU A 317 -9.78 3.45 -5.59
C LEU A 317 -10.07 4.88 -5.07
N ASP A 318 -9.93 5.90 -5.92
CA ASP A 318 -10.06 7.33 -5.61
C ASP A 318 -11.35 8.00 -6.11
N GLU A 319 -12.22 7.27 -6.83
CA GLU A 319 -13.45 7.85 -7.40
C GLU A 319 -14.63 7.92 -6.43
N HIS A 320 -14.43 7.48 -5.19
CA HIS A 320 -15.48 7.53 -4.17
C HIS A 320 -15.94 8.96 -3.89
N GLN A 321 -17.25 9.10 -3.71
CA GLN A 321 -17.92 10.36 -3.38
C GLN A 321 -18.44 10.37 -1.94
N VAL A 322 -17.97 9.42 -1.12
CA VAL A 322 -18.44 9.22 0.25
C VAL A 322 -17.73 10.17 1.21
N ARG A 323 -18.45 10.59 2.27
CA ARG A 323 -17.94 11.56 3.25
C ARG A 323 -17.65 10.96 4.62
N ARG A 324 -18.32 9.87 4.99
CA ARG A 324 -18.23 9.26 6.32
C ARG A 324 -17.24 8.10 6.33
N TYR A 325 -16.59 7.87 7.47
CA TYR A 325 -15.58 6.83 7.65
C TYR A 325 -16.09 5.43 7.28
N PRO A 326 -17.27 4.96 7.74
CA PRO A 326 -17.74 3.62 7.38
C PRO A 326 -17.91 3.46 5.87
N SER A 327 -18.45 4.48 5.19
CA SER A 327 -18.64 4.46 3.75
C SER A 327 -17.32 4.47 2.98
N TRP A 328 -16.34 5.25 3.43
CA TRP A 328 -14.98 5.29 2.87
C TRP A 328 -14.29 3.93 3.03
N SER A 329 -14.28 3.43 4.25
CA SER A 329 -13.71 2.14 4.67
C SER A 329 -14.25 1.01 3.78
N ARG A 330 -15.56 0.97 3.58
CA ARG A 330 -16.25 -0.01 2.73
C ARG A 330 -15.97 0.12 1.24
N TRP A 331 -15.94 1.35 0.70
CA TRP A 331 -15.59 1.56 -0.71
C TRP A 331 -14.17 1.08 -0.99
N VAL A 332 -13.20 1.57 -0.21
CA VAL A 332 -11.78 1.28 -0.40
C VAL A 332 -11.53 -0.23 -0.27
N THR A 333 -12.14 -0.90 0.71
CA THR A 333 -12.02 -2.36 0.82
C THR A 333 -12.56 -3.10 -0.41
N LEU A 334 -13.70 -2.67 -0.98
CA LEU A 334 -14.26 -3.32 -2.18
C LEU A 334 -13.46 -2.99 -3.45
N ALA A 335 -12.85 -1.80 -3.54
CA ALA A 335 -11.91 -1.44 -4.58
C ALA A 335 -10.61 -2.26 -4.47
N MET A 336 -10.09 -2.48 -3.26
CA MET A 336 -8.96 -3.39 -3.02
C MET A 336 -9.30 -4.82 -3.44
N LEU A 337 -10.49 -5.32 -3.12
CA LEU A 337 -10.94 -6.64 -3.57
C LEU A 337 -10.99 -6.75 -5.10
N ALA A 338 -11.53 -5.73 -5.79
CA ALA A 338 -11.57 -5.69 -7.24
C ALA A 338 -10.14 -5.68 -7.84
N HIS A 339 -9.24 -4.86 -7.29
CA HIS A 339 -7.85 -4.82 -7.73
C HIS A 339 -7.11 -6.13 -7.48
N ALA A 340 -7.26 -6.74 -6.29
CA ALA A 340 -6.65 -8.01 -5.94
C ALA A 340 -7.08 -9.13 -6.91
N PHE A 341 -8.36 -9.17 -7.28
CA PHE A 341 -8.87 -10.08 -8.30
C PHE A 341 -8.16 -9.90 -9.64
N LEU A 342 -8.00 -8.66 -10.12
CA LEU A 342 -7.27 -8.37 -11.37
C LEU A 342 -5.78 -8.74 -11.26
N ALA A 343 -5.14 -8.48 -10.12
CA ALA A 343 -3.74 -8.83 -9.89
C ALA A 343 -3.52 -10.35 -9.96
N VAL A 344 -4.40 -11.13 -9.36
CA VAL A 344 -4.35 -12.60 -9.40
C VAL A 344 -4.68 -13.14 -10.78
N LEU A 345 -5.69 -12.60 -11.47
CA LEU A 345 -5.99 -12.98 -12.85
C LEU A 345 -4.77 -12.76 -13.76
N ARG A 346 -4.15 -11.59 -13.65
CA ARG A 346 -2.94 -11.27 -14.42
C ARG A 346 -1.78 -12.21 -14.09
N ALA A 347 -1.58 -12.56 -12.81
CA ALA A 347 -0.55 -13.51 -12.40
C ALA A 347 -0.78 -14.89 -13.04
N ASN A 348 -2.02 -15.39 -13.01
CA ASN A 348 -2.38 -16.68 -13.59
C ASN A 348 -2.27 -16.67 -15.12
N GLU A 349 -2.66 -15.59 -15.80
CA GLU A 349 -2.52 -15.47 -17.25
C GLU A 349 -1.05 -15.46 -17.67
N HIS A 350 -0.17 -14.77 -16.95
CA HIS A 350 1.27 -14.79 -17.26
C HIS A 350 1.90 -16.18 -17.12
N GLU A 351 1.36 -17.04 -16.26
CA GLU A 351 1.80 -18.43 -16.12
C GLU A 351 1.26 -19.35 -17.22
N GLY A 352 0.02 -19.12 -17.67
CA GLY A 352 -0.59 -19.89 -18.77
C GLY A 352 -0.15 -19.43 -20.16
N HIS A 353 0.12 -18.14 -20.33
CA HIS A 353 0.45 -17.49 -21.61
C HIS A 353 1.43 -16.33 -21.40
N PRO A 354 2.75 -16.55 -21.56
CA PRO A 354 3.75 -15.50 -21.40
C PRO A 354 3.77 -14.55 -22.61
N SER A 355 2.70 -13.77 -22.80
CA SER A 355 2.62 -12.73 -23.83
C SER A 355 2.70 -11.32 -23.22
N PRO A 356 3.29 -10.33 -23.91
CA PRO A 356 3.57 -9.02 -23.34
C PRO A 356 2.39 -8.07 -23.54
N GLY A 357 1.50 -7.97 -22.55
CA GLY A 357 0.60 -6.83 -22.42
C GLY A 357 -0.87 -7.17 -22.15
N LEU A 358 -1.58 -6.19 -21.59
CA LEU A 358 -3.04 -6.19 -21.44
C LEU A 358 -3.67 -6.00 -22.83
N ASP A 359 -3.99 -7.09 -23.52
CA ASP A 359 -4.79 -7.10 -24.75
C ASP A 359 -6.24 -6.69 -24.43
N PRO A 360 -6.96 -5.94 -25.29
CA PRO A 360 -8.44 -5.82 -25.25
C PRO A 360 -9.22 -7.11 -24.94
N GLU A 361 -8.71 -8.29 -25.31
CA GLU A 361 -9.30 -9.58 -24.94
C GLU A 361 -9.26 -9.88 -23.43
N PHE A 362 -8.34 -9.27 -22.68
CA PHE A 362 -8.23 -9.41 -21.22
C PHE A 362 -9.54 -9.00 -20.54
N TRP A 363 -10.10 -7.84 -20.89
CA TRP A 363 -11.36 -7.36 -20.33
C TRP A 363 -12.54 -8.24 -20.73
N THR A 364 -12.53 -8.76 -21.95
CA THR A 364 -13.54 -9.72 -22.42
C THR A 364 -13.47 -11.03 -21.62
N ARG A 365 -12.27 -11.50 -21.26
CA ARG A 365 -12.07 -12.68 -20.39
C ARG A 365 -12.43 -12.39 -18.93
N VAL A 366 -12.04 -11.25 -18.39
CA VAL A 366 -12.45 -10.80 -17.03
C VAL A 366 -13.97 -10.82 -16.92
N MET A 367 -14.70 -10.27 -17.89
CA MET A 367 -16.17 -10.27 -17.90
C MET A 367 -16.78 -11.67 -18.04
N ARG A 368 -16.11 -12.63 -18.70
CA ARG A 368 -16.55 -14.03 -18.79
C ARG A 368 -16.29 -14.83 -17.51
N LEU A 369 -15.23 -14.48 -16.76
CA LEU A 369 -14.83 -15.16 -15.52
C LEU A 369 -15.61 -14.69 -14.30
N VAL A 370 -16.33 -13.57 -14.40
CA VAL A 370 -17.33 -13.20 -13.41
C VAL A 370 -18.64 -13.92 -13.78
N PRO A 371 -19.10 -14.93 -12.99
CA PRO A 371 -20.41 -15.53 -13.23
C PRO A 371 -21.51 -14.46 -13.09
N ALA A 372 -22.65 -14.63 -13.76
CA ALA A 372 -23.83 -13.75 -13.70
C ALA A 372 -24.47 -13.64 -12.31
#